data_AF-A0AAD2FP46-F1
#
_entry.id   AF-A0AAD2FP46-F1
#
_cell.length_a   1.000
_cell.length_b   1.000
_cell.length_c   1.000
_cell.angle_alpha   90.00
_cell.angle_beta   90.00
_cell.angle_gamma   90.00
#
_symmetry.space_group_name_H-M   'P 1'
#
loop_
_entity.id
_entity.type
_entity.pdbx_description
1 polymer ?
#
loop_
_entity_poly.entity_id
_entity_poly.type
_entity_poly.pdbx_seq_one_letter_code
_entity_poly.pdbx_strand_id
1 'polypeptide(L)'
;MLLILVYLHLLFLLLDLSNQYTLVTPEHTPQLPWLILRLHSLLRNASGNPPTYKEVNALDIANFRNATKVSSPNRGGQLGHVGLTMTAPDYALISPTAAWVNPIPPAPTFTTQHNVSLALKKLIDNAVPNEYLDKIRHPYLNLLPISIPNIFAHLYQQPSSNVTPEAIEERRLSIERQKYSIDEELTTYFKRLQDYQTFAAQGGEEVTDNNLMTIAVRHIRATKHFNQDCQDWNARAADTKTWTLLKAFFQQAQCKLPSRQPTSHPTAMISAIMA
;
A
#
# COMPACT_ATOMS: atom_id res chain seq x y z
N MET A 1 -16.34 -13.82 -26.55
CA MET A 1 -17.75 -13.39 -26.39
C MET A 1 -18.17 -13.25 -24.91
N LEU A 2 -17.84 -14.20 -24.03
CA LEU A 2 -18.14 -14.11 -22.58
C LEU A 2 -17.49 -12.91 -21.85
N LEU A 3 -16.24 -12.56 -22.16
CA LEU A 3 -15.55 -11.43 -21.51
C LEU A 3 -16.25 -10.07 -21.76
N ILE A 4 -16.79 -9.88 -22.96
CA ILE A 4 -17.50 -8.66 -23.36
C ILE A 4 -18.84 -8.57 -22.62
N LEU A 5 -19.54 -9.69 -22.46
CA LEU A 5 -20.79 -9.77 -21.70
C LEU A 5 -20.57 -9.50 -20.21
N VAL A 6 -19.49 -10.02 -19.61
CA VAL A 6 -19.14 -9.73 -18.21
C VAL A 6 -18.77 -8.26 -18.02
N TYR A 7 -18.03 -7.67 -18.98
CA TYR A 7 -17.67 -6.26 -18.96
C TYR A 7 -18.88 -5.34 -19.12
N LEU A 8 -19.81 -5.68 -20.03
CA LEU A 8 -21.09 -4.99 -20.19
C LEU A 8 -21.97 -5.10 -18.95
N HIS A 9 -21.99 -6.26 -18.29
CA HIS A 9 -22.77 -6.46 -17.07
C HIS A 9 -22.20 -5.67 -15.88
N LEU A 10 -20.87 -5.62 -15.74
CA LEU A 10 -20.18 -4.76 -14.76
C LEU A 10 -20.38 -3.27 -15.05
N LEU A 11 -20.34 -2.87 -16.33
CA LEU A 11 -20.63 -1.50 -16.75
C LEU A 11 -22.08 -1.13 -16.44
N PHE A 12 -23.03 -2.05 -16.66
CA PHE A 12 -24.45 -1.85 -16.35
C PHE A 12 -24.71 -1.74 -14.84
N LEU A 13 -24.02 -2.55 -14.03
CA LEU A 13 -24.13 -2.50 -12.57
C LEU A 13 -23.48 -1.23 -11.98
N LEU A 14 -22.44 -0.71 -12.63
CA LEU A 14 -21.83 0.58 -12.30
C LEU A 14 -22.71 1.78 -12.74
N LEU A 15 -23.39 1.68 -13.88
CA LEU A 15 -24.35 2.67 -14.36
C LEU A 15 -25.62 2.72 -13.51
N ASP A 16 -26.13 1.56 -13.07
CA ASP A 16 -27.30 1.47 -12.19
C ASP A 16 -27.01 2.04 -10.79
N LEU A 17 -25.83 1.73 -10.24
CA LEU A 17 -25.34 2.39 -9.03
C LEU A 17 -25.19 3.91 -9.24
N SER A 18 -24.68 4.37 -10.39
CA SER A 18 -24.55 5.79 -10.70
C SER A 18 -25.91 6.51 -10.81
N ASN A 19 -26.94 5.84 -11.33
CA ASN A 19 -28.26 6.44 -11.54
C ASN A 19 -29.02 6.63 -10.23
N GLN A 20 -28.79 5.77 -9.23
CA GLN A 20 -29.41 5.89 -7.90
C GLN A 20 -28.83 7.01 -7.02
N TYR A 21 -27.72 7.66 -7.42
CA TYR A 21 -27.12 8.80 -6.70
C TYR A 21 -27.46 10.18 -7.29
N THR A 22 -28.45 10.28 -8.19
CA THR A 22 -28.90 11.56 -8.76
C THR A 22 -29.81 12.36 -7.82
N LEU A 23 -29.30 12.78 -6.66
CA LEU A 23 -29.82 13.93 -5.90
C LEU A 23 -28.70 14.75 -5.26
N VAL A 24 -27.58 14.97 -5.96
CA VAL A 24 -26.65 16.07 -5.63
C VAL A 24 -26.06 16.63 -6.93
N THR A 25 -26.05 17.95 -7.03
CA THR A 25 -25.73 18.84 -8.16
C THR A 25 -24.46 18.52 -8.99
N PRO A 26 -24.40 18.94 -10.27
CA PRO A 26 -23.53 18.36 -11.30
C PRO A 26 -22.06 18.81 -11.33
N GLU A 27 -21.48 19.36 -10.27
CA GLU A 27 -20.13 19.99 -10.35
C GLU A 27 -18.95 19.17 -9.81
N HIS A 28 -19.16 17.94 -9.32
CA HIS A 28 -18.06 17.14 -8.75
C HIS A 28 -18.16 15.65 -9.13
N THR A 29 -17.99 15.31 -10.41
CA THR A 29 -17.72 13.94 -10.86
C THR A 29 -16.20 13.72 -11.04
N PRO A 30 -15.44 13.36 -9.98
CA PRO A 30 -14.04 13.02 -10.16
C PRO A 30 -13.93 11.59 -10.69
N GLN A 31 -13.70 11.47 -11.99
CA GLN A 31 -12.82 10.49 -12.64
C GLN A 31 -12.66 9.09 -11.98
N LEU A 32 -13.77 8.38 -11.76
CA LEU A 32 -13.76 6.99 -11.30
C LEU A 32 -13.41 5.87 -12.31
N PRO A 33 -13.17 6.06 -13.64
CA PRO A 33 -12.98 4.90 -14.53
C PRO A 33 -11.61 4.21 -14.47
N TRP A 34 -10.51 4.94 -14.29
CA TRP A 34 -9.17 4.40 -14.56
C TRP A 34 -8.49 3.72 -13.35
N LEU A 35 -8.97 3.98 -12.13
CA LEU A 35 -8.38 3.36 -10.93
C LEU A 35 -8.93 1.95 -10.64
N ILE A 36 -10.17 1.68 -11.06
CA ILE A 36 -10.80 0.35 -11.00
C ILE A 36 -10.07 -0.65 -11.90
N LEU A 37 -9.43 -0.17 -12.98
CA LEU A 37 -8.68 -1.01 -13.93
C LEU A 37 -7.33 -1.52 -13.41
N ARG A 38 -6.71 -0.89 -12.39
CA ARG A 38 -5.42 -1.38 -11.85
C ARG A 38 -5.58 -2.62 -10.94
N LEU A 39 -6.80 -2.95 -10.53
CA LEU A 39 -7.11 -4.05 -9.62
C LEU A 39 -7.38 -5.40 -10.31
N HIS A 40 -7.57 -5.43 -11.64
CA HIS A 40 -7.93 -6.66 -12.34
C HIS A 40 -6.77 -7.65 -12.55
N SER A 41 -5.51 -7.27 -12.33
CA SER A 41 -4.36 -8.09 -12.75
C SER A 41 -3.45 -8.62 -11.64
N LEU A 42 -3.71 -8.39 -10.35
CA LEU A 42 -2.71 -8.71 -9.32
C LEU A 42 -2.82 -10.08 -8.63
N LEU A 43 -3.91 -10.84 -8.82
CA LEU A 43 -3.99 -12.17 -8.19
C LEU A 43 -4.61 -13.28 -9.05
N ARG A 44 -5.47 -12.98 -10.04
CA ARG A 44 -5.98 -14.03 -10.94
C ARG A 44 -4.94 -14.56 -11.95
N ASN A 45 -3.77 -13.92 -12.05
CA ASN A 45 -2.67 -14.36 -12.92
C ASN A 45 -1.64 -15.27 -12.23
N ALA A 46 -1.81 -15.61 -10.95
CA ALA A 46 -0.89 -16.50 -10.23
C ALA A 46 -1.41 -17.95 -10.18
N SER A 47 -1.38 -18.64 -11.33
CA SER A 47 -1.09 -20.08 -11.48
C SER A 47 -1.74 -21.16 -10.58
N GLY A 48 -2.77 -20.86 -9.77
CA GLY A 48 -3.24 -21.78 -8.73
C GLY A 48 -2.24 -21.95 -7.57
N ASN A 49 -1.32 -21.01 -7.42
CA ASN A 49 -0.35 -21.01 -6.33
C ASN A 49 -0.92 -20.26 -5.12
N PRO A 50 -0.48 -20.62 -3.90
CA PRO A 50 -1.00 -19.99 -2.69
C PRO A 50 -0.53 -18.54 -2.57
N PRO A 51 -1.40 -17.61 -2.14
CA PRO A 51 -1.06 -16.19 -2.07
C PRO A 51 0.08 -16.00 -1.08
N THR A 52 1.08 -15.25 -1.50
CA THR A 52 2.25 -14.89 -0.68
C THR A 52 1.92 -13.70 0.20
N TYR A 53 2.68 -13.52 1.28
CA TYR A 53 2.53 -12.36 2.18
C TYR A 53 2.52 -11.03 1.41
N LYS A 54 3.43 -10.89 0.44
CA LYS A 54 3.58 -9.69 -0.38
C LYS A 54 2.31 -9.38 -1.16
N GLU A 55 1.64 -10.41 -1.68
CA GLU A 55 0.43 -10.25 -2.47
C GLU A 55 -0.79 -9.94 -1.58
N VAL A 56 -0.91 -10.61 -0.44
CA VAL A 56 -1.97 -10.31 0.54
C VAL A 56 -1.83 -8.88 1.07
N ASN A 57 -0.61 -8.46 1.44
CA ASN A 57 -0.33 -7.10 1.89
C ASN A 57 -0.57 -6.06 0.79
N ALA A 58 -0.23 -6.35 -0.47
CA ALA A 58 -0.55 -5.46 -1.58
C ALA A 58 -2.06 -5.29 -1.79
N LEU A 59 -2.84 -6.36 -1.61
CA LEU A 59 -4.30 -6.32 -1.68
C LEU A 59 -4.92 -5.54 -0.51
N ASP A 60 -4.37 -5.68 0.69
CA ASP A 60 -4.79 -4.97 1.90
C ASP A 60 -4.57 -3.46 1.76
N ILE A 61 -3.36 -3.06 1.33
CA ILE A 61 -3.03 -1.66 1.01
C ILE A 61 -3.95 -1.09 -0.07
N ALA A 62 -4.29 -1.89 -1.10
CA ALA A 62 -5.23 -1.46 -2.13
C ALA A 62 -6.64 -1.24 -1.57
N ASN A 63 -7.08 -2.10 -0.66
CA ASN A 63 -8.34 -1.95 0.07
C ASN A 63 -8.38 -0.64 0.87
N PHE A 64 -7.33 -0.34 1.63
CA PHE A 64 -7.20 0.91 2.38
C PHE A 64 -7.30 2.13 1.46
N ARG A 65 -6.57 2.11 0.33
CA ARG A 65 -6.60 3.21 -0.65
C ARG A 65 -7.99 3.40 -1.25
N ASN A 66 -8.70 2.32 -1.57
CA ASN A 66 -10.06 2.43 -2.09
C ASN A 66 -11.02 2.99 -1.03
N ALA A 67 -10.88 2.55 0.22
CA ALA A 67 -11.69 3.03 1.33
C ALA A 67 -11.46 4.53 1.62
N THR A 68 -10.23 5.04 1.51
CA THR A 68 -9.94 6.49 1.67
C THR A 68 -10.63 7.37 0.62
N LYS A 69 -10.86 6.83 -0.59
CA LYS A 69 -11.40 7.61 -1.71
C LYS A 69 -12.90 7.86 -1.60
N VAL A 70 -13.59 7.05 -0.82
CA VAL A 70 -15.02 7.25 -0.56
C VAL A 70 -15.16 8.13 0.67
N SER A 71 -15.67 9.35 0.47
CA SER A 71 -15.89 10.31 1.55
C SER A 71 -16.93 9.79 2.54
N SER A 72 -16.65 9.91 3.84
CA SER A 72 -17.59 9.60 4.93
C SER A 72 -18.03 10.92 5.59
N PRO A 73 -19.28 11.38 5.37
CA PRO A 73 -19.72 12.70 5.83
C PRO A 73 -19.85 12.82 7.35
N ASN A 74 -19.82 11.72 8.11
CA ASN A 74 -19.89 11.74 9.57
C ASN A 74 -19.22 10.49 10.17
N ARG A 75 -17.99 10.66 10.72
CA ARG A 75 -17.25 9.72 11.61
C ARG A 75 -16.12 8.87 10.99
N GLY A 76 -15.58 9.29 9.83
CA GLY A 76 -14.32 8.76 9.28
C GLY A 76 -13.16 9.78 9.18
N GLY A 77 -13.39 11.03 9.60
CA GLY A 77 -12.44 12.13 9.43
C GLY A 77 -12.00 12.33 7.96
N GLN A 78 -10.86 12.98 7.75
CA GLN A 78 -10.22 13.14 6.44
C GLN A 78 -9.81 11.80 5.77
N LEU A 79 -10.14 10.65 6.37
CA LEU A 79 -9.69 9.31 5.99
C LEU A 79 -10.80 8.42 5.38
N GLY A 80 -11.97 8.99 5.07
CA GLY A 80 -13.04 8.29 4.34
C GLY A 80 -13.61 7.07 5.09
N HIS A 81 -13.78 5.94 4.40
CA HIS A 81 -14.31 4.69 4.96
C HIS A 81 -13.24 3.69 5.44
N VAL A 82 -12.00 4.13 5.68
CA VAL A 82 -10.89 3.26 6.08
C VAL A 82 -11.14 2.47 7.38
N GLY A 83 -11.98 2.95 8.29
CA GLY A 83 -12.29 2.19 9.50
C GLY A 83 -13.07 0.89 9.24
N LEU A 84 -13.59 0.67 8.02
CA LEU A 84 -14.15 -0.62 7.61
C LEU A 84 -13.10 -1.72 7.39
N THR A 85 -11.86 -1.34 7.09
CA THR A 85 -10.82 -2.25 6.62
C THR A 85 -9.80 -2.62 7.69
N MET A 86 -9.81 -1.95 8.84
CA MET A 86 -8.87 -2.19 9.94
C MET A 86 -9.59 -2.37 11.28
N THR A 87 -8.85 -2.79 12.31
CA THR A 87 -9.39 -2.91 13.66
C THR A 87 -9.53 -1.52 14.31
N ALA A 88 -10.37 -1.40 15.35
CA ALA A 88 -10.54 -0.13 16.07
C ALA A 88 -9.22 0.38 16.72
N PRO A 89 -8.38 -0.48 17.33
CA PRO A 89 -7.05 -0.07 17.79
C PRO A 89 -6.16 0.48 16.67
N ASP A 90 -6.09 -0.20 15.51
CA ASP A 90 -5.25 0.24 14.38
C ASP A 90 -5.74 1.59 13.82
N TYR A 91 -7.05 1.77 13.75
CA TYR A 91 -7.64 3.04 13.31
C TYR A 91 -7.29 4.20 14.25
N ALA A 92 -7.27 3.95 15.56
CA ALA A 92 -6.91 4.97 16.54
C ALA A 92 -5.45 5.46 16.40
N LEU A 93 -4.55 4.63 15.85
CA LEU A 93 -3.16 5.03 15.57
C LEU A 93 -3.07 6.07 14.46
N ILE A 94 -3.94 6.00 13.45
CA ILE A 94 -3.94 6.92 12.30
C ILE A 94 -4.92 8.09 12.46
N SER A 95 -5.94 7.93 13.30
CA SER A 95 -6.91 8.97 13.65
C SER A 95 -7.06 9.09 15.16
N PRO A 96 -6.05 9.62 15.88
CA PRO A 96 -6.07 9.68 17.33
C PRO A 96 -7.17 10.61 17.88
N THR A 97 -7.66 11.54 17.06
CA THR A 97 -8.67 12.53 17.43
C THR A 97 -10.10 12.11 17.15
N ALA A 98 -10.32 11.01 16.40
CA ALA A 98 -11.66 10.54 16.05
C ALA A 98 -11.71 9.00 16.02
N ALA A 99 -12.48 8.40 16.93
CA ALA A 99 -12.72 6.96 16.90
C ALA A 99 -13.66 6.56 15.75
N TRP A 100 -13.38 5.43 15.10
CA TRP A 100 -14.30 4.84 14.14
C TRP A 100 -15.54 4.29 14.85
N VAL A 101 -16.72 4.70 14.40
CA VAL A 101 -18.00 4.22 14.94
C VAL A 101 -18.85 3.69 13.81
N ASN A 102 -19.24 2.41 13.89
CA ASN A 102 -20.18 1.83 12.94
C ASN A 102 -21.56 2.50 13.11
N PRO A 103 -22.20 2.97 12.02
CA PRO A 103 -23.51 3.59 12.05
C PRO A 103 -24.56 2.58 12.49
N ILE A 104 -25.47 3.04 13.36
CA ILE A 104 -26.59 2.24 13.87
C ILE A 104 -27.77 2.39 12.89
N PRO A 105 -28.42 1.30 12.45
CA PRO A 105 -29.63 1.38 11.62
C PRO A 105 -30.80 2.07 12.37
N PRO A 106 -31.72 2.79 11.69
CA PRO A 106 -31.71 3.18 10.28
C PRO A 106 -31.12 4.59 10.10
N ALA A 107 -29.91 4.69 9.52
CA ALA A 107 -29.31 5.96 9.15
C ALA A 107 -28.87 5.91 7.68
N PRO A 108 -28.97 6.99 6.89
CA PRO A 108 -28.48 7.00 5.50
C PRO A 108 -26.98 6.67 5.42
N THR A 109 -26.21 7.01 6.46
CA THR A 109 -24.80 6.63 6.61
C THR A 109 -24.57 5.11 6.74
N PHE A 110 -25.55 4.36 7.26
CA PHE A 110 -25.51 2.90 7.32
C PHE A 110 -25.54 2.29 5.91
N THR A 111 -26.44 2.77 5.04
CA THR A 111 -26.56 2.27 3.66
C THR A 111 -25.28 2.52 2.87
N THR A 112 -24.71 3.73 2.94
CA THR A 112 -23.44 4.05 2.26
C THR A 112 -22.31 3.16 2.78
N GLN A 113 -22.15 3.04 4.10
CA GLN A 113 -21.12 2.18 4.69
C GLN A 113 -21.27 0.71 4.28
N HIS A 114 -22.51 0.20 4.28
CA HIS A 114 -22.81 -1.15 3.87
C HIS A 114 -22.41 -1.39 2.41
N ASN A 115 -22.78 -0.48 1.51
CA ASN A 115 -22.45 -0.56 0.09
C ASN A 115 -20.94 -0.52 -0.16
N VAL A 116 -20.21 0.34 0.56
CA VAL A 116 -18.74 0.39 0.50
C VAL A 116 -18.13 -0.93 0.99
N SER A 117 -18.60 -1.45 2.12
CA SER A 117 -18.14 -2.74 2.65
C SER A 117 -18.35 -3.88 1.64
N LEU A 118 -19.53 -3.93 1.00
CA LEU A 118 -19.83 -4.92 -0.04
C LEU A 118 -18.93 -4.76 -1.27
N ALA A 119 -18.70 -3.53 -1.73
CA ALA A 119 -17.84 -3.26 -2.87
C ALA A 119 -16.39 -3.69 -2.59
N LEU A 120 -15.85 -3.35 -1.42
CA LEU A 120 -14.51 -3.75 -0.99
C LEU A 120 -14.39 -5.28 -0.87
N LYS A 121 -15.39 -5.96 -0.28
CA LYS A 121 -15.44 -7.43 -0.24
C LYS A 121 -15.46 -8.05 -1.63
N LYS A 122 -16.22 -7.48 -2.58
CA LYS A 122 -16.23 -7.95 -3.99
C LYS A 122 -14.87 -7.77 -4.66
N LEU A 123 -14.10 -6.73 -4.33
CA LEU A 123 -12.74 -6.57 -4.84
C LEU A 123 -11.81 -7.67 -4.32
N ILE A 124 -11.94 -8.03 -3.04
CA ILE A 124 -11.18 -9.14 -2.44
C ILE A 124 -11.59 -10.46 -3.09
N ASP A 125 -12.89 -10.71 -3.20
CA ASP A 125 -13.47 -11.92 -3.81
C ASP A 125 -13.01 -12.15 -5.25
N ASN A 126 -12.86 -11.08 -6.03
CA ASN A 126 -12.37 -11.17 -7.40
C ASN A 126 -10.85 -11.34 -7.50
N ALA A 127 -10.12 -10.87 -6.49
CA ALA A 127 -8.68 -10.89 -6.45
C ALA A 127 -8.19 -12.26 -5.97
N VAL A 128 -8.67 -12.76 -4.83
CA VAL A 128 -8.16 -13.97 -4.21
C VAL A 128 -8.75 -15.23 -4.84
N PRO A 129 -7.95 -16.30 -5.10
CA PRO A 129 -8.50 -17.58 -5.53
C PRO A 129 -9.49 -18.17 -4.52
N ASN A 130 -10.58 -18.76 -5.02
CA ASN A 130 -11.69 -19.24 -4.19
C ASN A 130 -11.25 -20.24 -3.11
N GLU A 131 -10.27 -21.09 -3.37
CA GLU A 131 -9.78 -22.11 -2.42
C GLU A 131 -9.31 -21.53 -1.07
N TYR A 132 -8.86 -20.27 -1.04
CA TYR A 132 -8.45 -19.56 0.19
C TYR A 132 -9.58 -18.78 0.84
N LEU A 133 -10.72 -18.61 0.15
CA LEU A 133 -11.91 -17.91 0.66
C LEU A 133 -13.03 -18.87 1.04
N ASP A 134 -13.06 -20.09 0.48
CA ASP A 134 -14.18 -21.03 0.65
C ASP A 134 -14.41 -21.43 2.11
N LYS A 135 -13.35 -21.49 2.93
CA LYS A 135 -13.46 -21.79 4.37
C LYS A 135 -14.19 -20.72 5.17
N ILE A 136 -14.09 -19.46 4.74
CA ILE A 136 -14.72 -18.30 5.40
C ILE A 136 -16.00 -17.86 4.69
N ARG A 137 -16.32 -18.48 3.56
CA ARG A 137 -17.51 -18.20 2.76
C ARG A 137 -18.72 -18.87 3.37
N HIS A 138 -19.85 -18.19 3.33
CA HIS A 138 -21.11 -18.78 3.77
C HIS A 138 -21.57 -19.87 2.77
N PRO A 139 -21.80 -21.13 3.19
CA PRO A 139 -22.06 -22.26 2.30
C PRO A 139 -23.21 -22.06 1.32
N TYR A 140 -24.28 -21.39 1.78
CA TYR A 140 -25.51 -21.22 0.99
C TYR A 140 -25.58 -19.90 0.23
N LEU A 141 -24.86 -18.87 0.71
CA LEU A 141 -24.98 -17.52 0.15
C LEU A 141 -23.83 -17.19 -0.79
N ASN A 142 -22.75 -17.98 -0.74
CA ASN A 142 -21.52 -17.72 -1.47
C ASN A 142 -20.93 -16.31 -1.19
N LEU A 143 -21.28 -15.72 -0.04
CA LEU A 143 -20.83 -14.40 0.40
C LEU A 143 -19.79 -14.52 1.51
N LEU A 144 -19.02 -13.45 1.72
CA LEU A 144 -18.09 -13.28 2.85
C LEU A 144 -18.83 -12.55 3.99
N PRO A 145 -19.40 -13.26 4.98
CA PRO A 145 -20.16 -12.63 6.07
C PRO A 145 -19.27 -11.88 7.06
N ILE A 146 -18.01 -12.29 7.18
CA ILE A 146 -17.05 -11.71 8.14
C ILE A 146 -16.59 -10.30 7.75
N SER A 147 -16.03 -9.55 8.69
CA SER A 147 -15.48 -8.21 8.45
C SER A 147 -14.22 -8.25 7.57
N ILE A 148 -13.92 -7.15 6.87
CA ILE A 148 -12.73 -7.06 6.02
C ILE A 148 -11.42 -7.36 6.78
N PRO A 149 -11.20 -6.84 8.01
CA PRO A 149 -10.04 -7.21 8.83
C PRO A 149 -9.94 -8.71 9.07
N ASN A 150 -11.07 -9.38 9.34
CA ASN A 150 -11.08 -10.83 9.58
C ASN A 150 -10.81 -11.62 8.30
N ILE A 151 -11.20 -11.11 7.12
CA ILE A 151 -10.82 -11.71 5.83
C ILE A 151 -9.31 -11.67 5.68
N PHE A 152 -8.67 -10.51 5.87
CA PHE A 152 -7.21 -10.40 5.77
C PHE A 152 -6.49 -11.21 6.84
N ALA A 153 -6.98 -11.25 8.09
CA ALA A 153 -6.43 -12.12 9.13
C ALA A 153 -6.44 -13.59 8.70
N HIS A 154 -7.50 -14.07 8.05
CA HIS A 154 -7.55 -15.42 7.49
C HIS A 154 -6.54 -15.65 6.36
N LEU A 155 -6.34 -14.66 5.49
CA LEU A 155 -5.36 -14.73 4.41
C LEU A 155 -3.92 -14.72 4.94
N TYR A 156 -3.62 -13.94 5.97
CA TYR A 156 -2.29 -13.94 6.60
C TYR A 156 -1.99 -15.22 7.38
N GLN A 157 -3.01 -15.96 7.83
CA GLN A 157 -2.84 -17.27 8.48
C GLN A 157 -2.48 -18.41 7.51
N GLN A 158 -2.51 -18.17 6.19
CA GLN A 158 -2.10 -19.20 5.24
C GLN A 158 -0.59 -19.48 5.37
N PRO A 159 -0.14 -20.74 5.29
CA PRO A 159 1.28 -21.10 5.43
C PRO A 159 2.21 -20.36 4.46
N SER A 160 1.73 -20.09 3.23
CA SER A 160 2.44 -19.32 2.19
C SER A 160 2.50 -17.81 2.46
N SER A 161 1.63 -17.31 3.33
CA SER A 161 1.56 -15.92 3.74
C SER A 161 2.31 -15.65 5.04
N ASN A 162 2.90 -16.68 5.67
CA ASN A 162 3.76 -16.48 6.82
C ASN A 162 5.09 -15.84 6.37
N VAL A 163 5.54 -14.81 7.08
CA VAL A 163 6.85 -14.22 6.85
C VAL A 163 7.90 -15.18 7.42
N THR A 164 8.51 -15.99 6.57
CA THR A 164 9.53 -16.95 7.01
C THR A 164 10.87 -16.25 7.26
N PRO A 165 11.74 -16.80 8.13
CA PRO A 165 13.09 -16.28 8.33
C PRO A 165 13.88 -16.15 7.02
N GLU A 166 13.69 -17.08 6.08
CA GLU A 166 14.33 -17.05 4.76
C GLU A 166 13.85 -15.85 3.93
N ALA A 167 12.57 -15.51 4.00
CA ALA A 167 12.02 -14.34 3.31
C ALA A 167 12.51 -13.02 3.91
N ILE A 168 12.69 -12.97 5.25
CA ILE A 168 13.31 -11.81 5.94
C ILE A 168 14.75 -11.65 5.47
N GLU A 169 15.50 -12.75 5.41
CA GLU A 169 16.89 -12.75 4.98
C GLU A 169 17.02 -12.37 3.50
N GLU A 170 16.16 -12.90 2.62
CA GLU A 170 16.12 -12.49 1.22
C GLU A 170 15.83 -10.99 1.08
N ARG A 171 14.90 -10.46 1.89
CA ARG A 171 14.60 -9.02 1.91
C ARG A 171 15.81 -8.21 2.38
N ARG A 172 16.53 -8.67 3.41
CA ARG A 172 17.77 -8.05 3.87
C ARG A 172 18.83 -8.05 2.77
N LEU A 173 19.04 -9.18 2.10
CA LEU A 173 19.94 -9.32 0.97
C LEU A 173 19.53 -8.42 -0.20
N SER A 174 18.23 -8.25 -0.46
CA SER A 174 17.73 -7.35 -1.52
C SER A 174 18.10 -5.89 -1.24
N ILE A 175 18.04 -5.46 0.03
CA ILE A 175 18.48 -4.12 0.46
C ILE A 175 19.99 -3.99 0.29
N GLU A 176 20.77 -4.99 0.69
CA GLU A 176 22.24 -4.96 0.55
C GLU A 176 22.71 -5.00 -0.92
N ARG A 177 21.95 -5.64 -1.80
CA ARG A 177 22.18 -5.63 -3.26
C ARG A 177 21.79 -4.27 -3.86
N GLN A 178 20.61 -3.76 -3.50
CA GLN A 178 20.10 -2.47 -3.95
C GLN A 178 20.52 -1.35 -2.98
N LYS A 179 21.83 -1.13 -2.90
CA LYS A 179 22.41 -0.02 -2.14
C LYS A 179 21.84 1.31 -2.62
N TYR A 180 21.86 2.30 -1.72
CA TYR A 180 21.47 3.66 -2.06
C TYR A 180 22.25 4.18 -3.28
N SER A 181 21.54 4.75 -4.25
CA SER A 181 22.10 5.46 -5.39
C SER A 181 21.79 6.95 -5.27
N ILE A 182 22.72 7.80 -5.71
CA ILE A 182 22.54 9.25 -5.74
C ILE A 182 21.38 9.70 -6.65
N ASP A 183 21.00 8.88 -7.63
CA ASP A 183 19.89 9.15 -8.53
C ASP A 183 18.50 8.96 -7.88
N GLU A 184 18.46 8.27 -6.73
CA GLU A 184 17.27 8.00 -5.92
C GLU A 184 17.08 9.09 -4.84
N GLU A 185 15.85 9.48 -4.56
CA GLU A 185 15.56 10.36 -3.43
C GLU A 185 15.78 9.62 -2.10
N LEU A 186 16.47 10.24 -1.13
CA LEU A 186 16.73 9.62 0.18
C LEU A 186 15.43 9.25 0.91
N THR A 187 14.36 10.01 0.72
CA THR A 187 13.04 9.69 1.28
C THR A 187 12.54 8.33 0.81
N THR A 188 12.72 8.01 -0.48
CA THR A 188 12.33 6.71 -1.05
C THR A 188 13.19 5.58 -0.49
N TYR A 189 14.50 5.82 -0.39
CA TYR A 189 15.44 4.87 0.21
C TYR A 189 15.13 4.59 1.70
N PHE A 190 14.92 5.62 2.52
CA PHE A 190 14.57 5.46 3.93
C PHE A 190 13.24 4.75 4.11
N LYS A 191 12.26 5.02 3.25
CA LYS A 191 11.00 4.27 3.23
C LYS A 191 11.25 2.78 2.98
N ARG A 192 12.14 2.41 2.04
CA ARG A 192 12.49 1.00 1.77
C ARG A 192 13.06 0.30 3.01
N LEU A 193 13.85 1.00 3.82
CA LEU A 193 14.39 0.48 5.08
C LEU A 193 13.30 0.30 6.16
N GLN A 194 12.39 1.26 6.30
CA GLN A 194 11.27 1.15 7.25
C GLN A 194 10.26 0.06 6.83
N ASP A 195 10.03 -0.09 5.53
CA ASP A 195 9.22 -1.18 4.99
C ASP A 195 9.84 -2.55 5.34
N TYR A 196 11.17 -2.68 5.38
CA TYR A 196 11.86 -3.89 5.85
C TYR A 196 11.73 -4.12 7.36
N GLN A 197 11.90 -3.08 8.19
CA GLN A 197 11.67 -3.18 9.63
C GLN A 197 10.25 -3.67 9.95
N THR A 198 9.25 -3.12 9.26
CA THR A 198 7.85 -3.54 9.42
C THR A 198 7.64 -4.99 8.99
N PHE A 199 8.24 -5.39 7.86
CA PHE A 199 8.18 -6.76 7.35
C PHE A 199 8.83 -7.78 8.30
N ALA A 200 10.00 -7.46 8.86
CA ALA A 200 10.70 -8.33 9.80
C ALA A 200 9.90 -8.50 11.11
N ALA A 201 9.33 -7.40 11.63
CA ALA A 201 8.52 -7.44 12.85
C ALA A 201 7.30 -8.37 12.69
N GLN A 202 6.73 -8.46 11.49
CA GLN A 202 5.61 -9.34 11.17
C GLN A 202 6.01 -10.82 11.14
N GLY A 203 7.27 -11.14 10.83
CA GLY A 203 7.82 -12.49 10.97
C GLY A 203 8.41 -12.78 12.35
N GLY A 204 8.19 -11.89 13.33
CA GLY A 204 8.69 -12.05 14.71
C GLY A 204 10.15 -11.65 14.92
N GLU A 205 10.79 -11.01 13.94
CA GLU A 205 12.15 -10.48 14.07
C GLU A 205 12.14 -8.97 14.30
N GLU A 206 12.63 -8.53 15.47
CA GLU A 206 12.69 -7.11 15.80
C GLU A 206 13.93 -6.44 15.20
N VAL A 207 13.73 -5.71 14.10
CA VAL A 207 14.76 -4.83 13.52
C VAL A 207 14.69 -3.46 14.20
N THR A 208 15.68 -3.16 15.03
CA THR A 208 15.74 -1.89 15.76
C THR A 208 16.06 -0.70 14.86
N ASP A 209 15.69 0.50 15.28
CA ASP A 209 16.08 1.75 14.60
C ASP A 209 17.60 1.90 14.47
N ASN A 210 18.36 1.39 15.45
CA ASN A 210 19.82 1.39 15.40
C ASN A 210 20.37 0.51 14.27
N ASN A 211 19.72 -0.63 14.01
CA ASN A 211 20.07 -1.49 12.87
C ASN A 211 19.83 -0.74 11.55
N LEU A 212 18.67 -0.06 11.41
CA LEU A 212 18.37 0.74 10.23
C LEU A 212 19.35 1.89 10.01
N MET A 213 19.68 2.65 11.07
CA MET A 213 20.68 3.72 11.01
C MET A 213 22.05 3.20 10.56
N THR A 214 22.47 2.06 11.10
CA THR A 214 23.75 1.43 10.73
C THR A 214 23.79 1.03 9.26
N ILE A 215 22.71 0.45 8.73
CA ILE A 215 22.58 0.10 7.32
C ILE A 215 22.58 1.37 6.45
N ALA A 216 21.78 2.37 6.82
CA ALA A 216 21.65 3.62 6.08
C ALA A 216 22.99 4.37 5.94
N VAL A 217 23.71 4.61 7.04
CA VAL A 217 25.01 5.30 7.02
C VAL A 217 26.02 4.52 6.19
N ARG A 218 26.01 3.18 6.28
CA ARG A 218 26.91 2.33 5.49
C ARG A 218 26.64 2.47 3.99
N HIS A 219 25.38 2.44 3.58
CA HIS A 219 24.97 2.56 2.18
C HIS A 219 25.23 3.97 1.63
N ILE A 220 24.89 5.00 2.39
CA ILE A 220 25.13 6.40 2.02
C ILE A 220 26.63 6.65 1.88
N ARG A 221 27.46 6.17 2.81
CA ARG A 221 28.93 6.28 2.73
C ARG A 221 29.51 5.57 1.52
N ALA A 222 28.92 4.44 1.10
CA ALA A 222 29.40 3.71 -0.08
C ALA A 222 29.30 4.55 -1.38
N THR A 223 28.43 5.57 -1.43
CA THR A 223 28.33 6.49 -2.57
C THR A 223 29.51 7.46 -2.68
N LYS A 224 30.30 7.64 -1.62
CA LYS A 224 31.40 8.62 -1.50
C LYS A 224 31.00 10.10 -1.60
N HIS A 225 29.80 10.44 -2.05
CA HIS A 225 29.32 11.83 -2.17
C HIS A 225 29.00 12.49 -0.82
N PHE A 226 28.66 11.69 0.20
CA PHE A 226 28.28 12.15 1.53
C PHE A 226 29.36 11.86 2.59
N ASN A 227 30.63 11.80 2.21
CA ASN A 227 31.71 11.42 3.12
C ASN A 227 31.84 12.37 4.33
N GLN A 228 31.79 13.68 4.10
CA GLN A 228 31.84 14.68 5.17
C GLN A 228 30.62 14.58 6.07
N ASP A 229 29.41 14.53 5.49
CA ASP A 229 28.17 14.39 6.25
C ASP A 229 28.17 13.10 7.10
N CYS A 230 28.74 12.01 6.57
CA CYS A 230 28.90 10.76 7.32
C CYS A 230 29.91 10.86 8.48
N GLN A 231 30.94 11.71 8.38
CA GLN A 231 31.86 11.98 9.48
C GLN A 231 31.18 12.85 10.54
N ASP A 232 30.50 13.92 10.11
CA ASP A 232 29.76 14.82 10.98
C ASP A 232 28.66 14.07 11.74
N TRP A 233 27.94 13.16 11.07
CA TRP A 233 26.95 12.28 11.71
C TRP A 233 27.59 11.36 12.76
N ASN A 234 28.74 10.78 12.45
CA ASN A 234 29.44 9.89 13.37
C ASN A 234 29.97 10.63 14.61
N ALA A 235 30.37 11.90 14.47
CA ALA A 235 30.87 12.75 15.55
C ALA A 235 29.79 13.24 16.52
N ARG A 236 28.50 13.14 16.16
CA ARG A 236 27.39 13.55 17.03
C ARG A 236 27.29 12.70 18.30
N ALA A 237 26.78 13.32 19.36
CA ALA A 237 26.52 12.67 20.64
C ALA A 237 25.47 11.55 20.50
N ALA A 238 25.62 10.48 21.30
CA ALA A 238 24.84 9.24 21.16
C ALA A 238 23.34 9.42 21.43
N ASP A 239 22.98 10.34 22.31
CA ASP A 239 21.61 10.76 22.63
C ASP A 239 20.87 11.39 21.44
N THR A 240 21.60 12.04 20.53
CA THR A 240 21.02 12.67 19.33
C THR A 240 21.00 11.75 18.10
N LYS A 241 21.54 10.53 18.19
CA LYS A 241 21.55 9.56 17.09
C LYS A 241 20.23 8.80 17.05
N THR A 242 19.19 9.47 16.58
CA THR A 242 17.85 8.89 16.37
C THR A 242 17.54 8.76 14.89
N TRP A 243 16.68 7.80 14.54
CA TRP A 243 16.24 7.60 13.15
C TRP A 243 15.57 8.84 12.57
N THR A 244 14.78 9.55 13.38
CA THR A 244 14.12 10.81 12.98
C THR A 244 15.14 11.89 12.61
N LEU A 245 16.17 12.08 13.42
CA LEU A 245 17.22 13.07 13.15
C LEU A 245 18.13 12.67 12.00
N LEU A 246 18.41 11.37 11.83
CA LEU A 246 19.19 10.86 10.70
C LEU A 246 18.52 11.22 9.36
N LYS A 247 17.21 10.98 9.24
CA LYS A 247 16.46 11.29 8.01
C LYS A 247 16.55 12.77 7.65
N ALA A 248 16.26 13.64 8.63
CA ALA A 248 16.30 15.08 8.43
C ALA A 248 17.70 15.57 8.03
N PHE A 249 18.74 15.06 8.69
CA PHE A 249 20.13 15.45 8.44
C PHE A 249 20.57 15.12 7.01
N PHE A 250 20.38 13.87 6.56
CA PHE A 250 20.81 13.48 5.22
C PHE A 250 19.92 14.04 4.10
N GLN A 251 18.62 14.23 4.34
CA GLN A 251 17.75 14.96 3.40
C GLN A 251 18.25 16.39 3.17
N GLN A 252 18.64 17.09 4.24
CA GLN A 252 19.23 18.42 4.12
C GLN A 252 20.57 18.38 3.36
N ALA A 253 21.40 17.35 3.58
CA ALA A 253 22.63 17.16 2.82
C ALA A 253 22.37 16.92 1.33
N GLN A 254 21.34 16.14 0.98
CA GLN A 254 20.95 15.90 -0.42
C GLN A 254 20.52 17.20 -1.12
N CYS A 255 19.83 18.12 -0.42
CA CYS A 255 19.47 19.43 -0.97
C CYS A 255 20.69 20.35 -1.26
N LYS A 256 21.84 20.10 -0.63
CA LYS A 256 23.07 20.90 -0.84
C LYS A 256 23.88 20.45 -2.06
N LEU A 257 23.59 19.26 -2.60
CA LEU A 257 24.25 18.79 -3.82
C LEU A 257 23.82 19.68 -5.00
N PRO A 258 24.74 20.03 -5.91
CA PRO A 258 24.42 20.88 -7.05
C PRO A 258 23.25 20.28 -7.83
N SER A 259 22.30 21.14 -8.19
CA SER A 259 21.03 20.78 -8.83
C SER A 259 21.24 19.74 -9.92
N ARG A 260 20.52 18.63 -9.82
CA ARG A 260 20.38 17.62 -10.86
C ARG A 260 20.01 18.34 -12.16
N GLN A 261 20.95 18.55 -13.07
CA GLN A 261 20.58 18.84 -14.44
C GLN A 261 19.73 17.64 -14.88
N PRO A 262 18.49 17.85 -15.37
CA PRO A 262 17.82 16.76 -16.07
C PRO A 262 18.78 16.35 -17.18
N THR A 263 19.24 15.12 -17.14
CA THR A 263 19.98 14.56 -18.27
C THR A 263 19.01 14.57 -19.44
N SER A 264 19.07 15.63 -20.23
CA SER A 264 18.54 15.64 -21.58
C SER A 264 19.17 14.42 -22.25
N HIS A 265 18.37 13.39 -22.48
CA HIS A 265 18.73 12.37 -23.45
C HIS A 265 19.23 13.11 -24.70
N PRO A 266 20.41 12.78 -25.23
CA PRO A 266 20.78 13.27 -26.54
C PRO A 266 19.74 12.70 -27.52
N THR A 267 18.82 13.54 -27.95
CA THR A 267 18.09 13.35 -29.21
C THR A 267 19.13 13.45 -30.32
N ALA A 268 19.77 12.33 -30.61
CA ALA A 268 20.68 12.10 -31.72
C ALA A 268 20.70 10.58 -31.93
N MET A 269 20.36 9.97 -33.06
CA MET A 269 20.02 10.37 -34.41
C MET A 269 19.15 9.23 -34.96
N ILE A 270 17.91 9.49 -35.39
CA ILE A 270 17.27 8.62 -36.39
C ILE A 270 17.38 9.37 -37.70
N SER A 271 18.57 9.27 -38.30
CA SER A 271 18.76 9.48 -39.72
C SER A 271 19.64 8.33 -40.21
N ALA A 272 19.23 7.76 -41.34
CA ALA A 272 19.77 6.58 -42.03
C ALA A 272 19.34 5.20 -41.47
N ILE A 273 18.25 4.66 -42.03
CA ILE A 273 18.24 3.46 -42.89
C ILE A 273 17.00 3.58 -43.78
N MET A 274 17.21 4.00 -45.01
CA MET A 274 16.34 3.81 -46.19
C MET A 274 17.22 4.22 -47.39
N ALA A 275 18.07 3.29 -47.81
CA ALA A 275 18.66 3.20 -49.13
C ALA A 275 18.57 1.73 -49.55
#